data_AF-A0A8S0QES4-F1
#
_entry.id   AF-A0A8S0QES4-F1
#
_cell.length_a   1.000
_cell.length_b   1.000
_cell.length_c   1.000
_cell.angle_alpha   90.00
_cell.angle_beta   90.00
_cell.angle_gamma   90.00
#
_symmetry.space_group_name_H-M   'P 1'
#
loop_
_entity.id
_entity.type
_entity.pdbx_description
1 polymer ?
#
loop_
_entity_poly.entity_id
_entity_poly.type
_entity_poly.pdbx_seq_one_letter_code
_entity_poly.pdbx_strand_id
1 'polypeptide(L)'
;MSRGCNGRDSYTLRLANQALVPPFVVVGDQQRAESLLVNYELEPGAVGQMTDFKESNRRLEWSLKKIVGGSEHTLRAKLTCSQESHGNITKEAGPVSMTFTIPMYNPSRLQVKYLQIAKKTKTSNPYRWVRYVTQANSYVARI
;
A
#
# COMPACT_ATOMS: atom_id res chain seq x y z
N MET A 1 -44.23 -6.24 -4.45
CA MET A 1 -43.66 -6.16 -5.81
C MET A 1 -42.31 -5.47 -5.73
N SER A 2 -41.31 -6.22 -6.19
CA SER A 2 -39.87 -6.04 -6.13
C SER A 2 -39.32 -4.78 -6.81
N ARG A 3 -38.33 -4.15 -6.18
CA ARG A 3 -37.22 -3.48 -6.88
C ARG A 3 -35.92 -3.82 -6.16
N GLY A 4 -35.29 -4.93 -6.59
CA GLY A 4 -33.97 -5.34 -6.14
C GLY A 4 -32.89 -4.44 -6.74
N CYS A 5 -31.95 -4.02 -5.90
CA CYS A 5 -30.79 -3.24 -6.32
C CYS A 5 -29.71 -4.15 -6.94
N ASN A 6 -29.42 -3.90 -8.22
CA ASN A 6 -28.31 -4.45 -8.99
C ASN A 6 -27.04 -3.56 -8.82
N GLY A 7 -26.63 -3.27 -7.59
CA GLY A 7 -25.49 -2.38 -7.30
C GLY A 7 -24.14 -3.06 -7.59
N ARG A 8 -23.63 -2.92 -8.83
CA ARG A 8 -22.30 -3.40 -9.23
C ARG A 8 -21.27 -2.30 -9.04
N ASP A 9 -20.87 -2.03 -7.80
CA ASP A 9 -19.94 -0.93 -7.51
C ASP A 9 -18.47 -1.38 -7.72
N SER A 10 -17.72 -0.61 -8.52
CA SER A 10 -16.32 -0.87 -8.85
C SER A 10 -15.41 0.22 -8.30
N TYR A 11 -14.41 -0.17 -7.54
CA TYR A 11 -13.37 0.69 -6.98
C TYR A 11 -12.11 0.62 -7.83
N THR A 12 -11.47 1.77 -8.05
CA THR A 12 -10.21 1.85 -8.78
C THR A 12 -9.20 2.52 -7.87
N LEU A 13 -8.21 1.75 -7.41
CA LEU A 13 -7.08 2.24 -6.65
C LEU A 13 -5.96 2.56 -7.64
N ARG A 14 -5.64 3.85 -7.78
CA ARG A 14 -4.53 4.34 -8.59
C ARG A 14 -3.41 4.81 -7.68
N LEU A 15 -2.24 4.22 -7.82
CA LEU A 15 -1.01 4.66 -7.17
C LEU A 15 -0.12 5.32 -8.22
N ALA A 16 -0.05 6.64 -8.17
CA ALA A 16 0.92 7.42 -8.93
C ALA A 16 2.16 7.66 -8.07
N ASN A 17 3.30 7.09 -8.47
CA ASN A 17 4.55 7.24 -7.73
C ASN A 17 5.34 8.45 -8.24
N GLN A 18 5.18 9.61 -7.61
CA GLN A 18 5.86 10.85 -8.01
C GLN A 18 7.33 10.93 -7.54
N ALA A 19 7.83 9.98 -6.73
CA ALA A 19 9.21 9.95 -6.21
C ALA A 19 9.78 8.52 -6.17
N LEU A 20 11.09 8.35 -5.89
CA LEU A 20 11.79 7.05 -5.86
C LEU A 20 11.37 6.16 -4.67
N VAL A 21 10.12 5.71 -4.63
CA VAL A 21 9.54 4.89 -3.55
C VAL A 21 9.41 3.43 -4.03
N PRO A 22 10.20 2.47 -3.50
CA PRO A 22 9.91 1.04 -3.60
C PRO A 22 8.82 0.61 -2.57
N PRO A 23 8.19 -0.54 -2.81
CA PRO A 23 6.78 -0.83 -2.53
C PRO A 23 6.49 -1.15 -1.06
N PHE A 24 5.21 -1.22 -0.65
CA PHE A 24 4.46 -2.42 -0.17
C PHE A 24 2.93 -2.10 -0.02
N VAL A 25 2.22 -3.11 0.48
CA VAL A 25 0.77 -3.40 0.51
C VAL A 25 -0.18 -2.21 0.64
N VAL A 26 -1.07 -2.03 -0.34
CA VAL A 26 -2.37 -1.38 -0.11
C VAL A 26 -3.30 -2.42 0.48
N VAL A 27 -3.65 -2.23 1.75
CA VAL A 27 -4.63 -2.99 2.51
C VAL A 27 -5.91 -2.19 2.49
N GLY A 28 -6.92 -2.62 1.73
CA GLY A 28 -8.29 -2.20 1.98
C GLY A 28 -8.84 -3.06 3.11
N ASP A 29 -9.10 -2.46 4.28
CA ASP A 29 -9.80 -3.12 5.37
C ASP A 29 -11.32 -2.89 5.20
N GLN A 30 -12.14 -3.93 5.10
CA GLN A 30 -13.60 -3.79 4.97
C GLN A 30 -14.31 -4.44 6.16
N GLN A 31 -14.69 -3.61 7.12
CA GLN A 31 -15.31 -4.05 8.37
C GLN A 31 -16.84 -3.92 8.31
N ARG A 32 -17.56 -4.71 7.47
CA ARG A 32 -18.99 -5.00 7.78
C ARG A 32 -19.80 -6.04 7.02
N ALA A 33 -19.43 -6.49 5.82
CA ALA A 33 -20.38 -7.30 5.04
C ALA A 33 -20.23 -8.82 5.28
N GLU A 34 -21.36 -9.51 5.49
CA GLU A 34 -21.44 -10.92 5.88
C GLU A 34 -21.16 -11.89 4.72
N SER A 35 -21.29 -11.46 3.47
CA SER A 35 -20.82 -12.17 2.29
C SER A 35 -20.46 -11.20 1.16
N LEU A 36 -19.18 -11.17 0.80
CA LEU A 36 -18.62 -10.31 -0.24
C LEU A 36 -17.95 -11.17 -1.30
N LEU A 37 -18.40 -11.04 -2.54
CA LEU A 37 -17.61 -11.52 -3.69
C LEU A 37 -16.71 -10.39 -4.15
N VAL A 38 -15.39 -10.61 -4.06
CA VAL A 38 -14.36 -9.67 -4.48
C VAL A 38 -13.77 -10.13 -5.80
N ASN A 39 -14.03 -9.38 -6.87
CA ASN A 39 -13.33 -9.54 -8.13
C ASN A 39 -12.27 -8.45 -8.24
N TYR A 40 -11.08 -8.77 -8.73
CA TYR A 40 -10.04 -7.77 -8.96
C TYR A 40 -9.40 -7.97 -10.32
N GLU A 41 -9.01 -6.85 -10.92
CA GLU A 41 -8.39 -6.79 -12.23
C GLU A 41 -7.16 -5.88 -12.16
N LEU A 42 -6.05 -6.39 -12.71
CA LEU A 42 -4.82 -5.65 -12.90
C LEU A 42 -4.73 -5.20 -14.36
N GLU A 43 -4.14 -4.04 -14.58
CA GLU A 43 -3.92 -3.55 -15.95
C GLU A 43 -3.06 -4.53 -16.78
N PRO A 44 -3.36 -4.71 -18.09
CA PRO A 44 -2.54 -5.51 -18.99
C PRO A 44 -1.08 -5.02 -18.97
N GLY A 45 -0.15 -5.90 -18.59
CA GLY A 45 1.27 -5.52 -18.43
C GLY A 45 1.70 -5.19 -16.99
N ALA A 46 0.87 -5.48 -15.98
CA ALA A 46 1.19 -5.41 -14.56
C ALA A 46 2.25 -6.45 -14.10
N VAL A 47 3.44 -6.43 -14.70
CA VAL A 47 4.53 -7.36 -14.39
C VAL A 47 5.04 -7.13 -12.96
N GLY A 48 5.08 -8.21 -12.17
CA GLY A 48 5.61 -8.17 -10.79
C GLY A 48 4.64 -7.61 -9.74
N GLN A 49 3.37 -7.46 -10.09
CA GLN A 49 2.27 -7.18 -9.16
C GLN A 49 1.55 -8.48 -8.79
N MET A 50 1.11 -8.56 -7.55
CA MET A 50 0.36 -9.69 -7.00
C MET A 50 -0.80 -9.14 -6.19
N THR A 51 -1.99 -9.71 -6.41
CA THR A 51 -3.18 -9.36 -5.65
C THR A 51 -3.77 -10.63 -5.09
N ASP A 52 -4.11 -10.60 -3.81
CA ASP A 52 -4.72 -11.72 -3.10
C ASP A 52 -5.81 -11.20 -2.16
N PHE A 53 -6.89 -11.98 -2.02
CA PHE A 53 -7.98 -11.63 -1.10
C PHE A 53 -7.97 -12.59 0.09
N LYS A 54 -7.74 -12.02 1.28
CA LYS A 54 -7.77 -12.77 2.54
C LYS A 54 -9.17 -12.71 3.15
N GLU A 55 -9.98 -13.73 2.87
CA GLU A 55 -11.34 -13.85 3.40
C GLU A 55 -11.39 -13.78 4.94
N SER A 56 -10.42 -14.40 5.63
CA SER A 56 -10.37 -14.44 7.10
C SER A 56 -10.34 -13.05 7.75
N ASN A 57 -9.71 -12.09 7.06
CA ASN A 57 -9.55 -10.72 7.52
C ASN A 57 -10.32 -9.72 6.65
N ARG A 58 -11.12 -10.21 5.68
CA ARG A 58 -11.85 -9.42 4.67
C ARG A 58 -11.01 -8.33 4.03
N ARG A 59 -9.82 -8.73 3.56
CA ARG A 59 -8.75 -7.81 3.18
C ARG A 59 -8.24 -8.10 1.79
N LEU A 60 -8.27 -7.08 0.92
CA LEU A 60 -7.58 -7.15 -0.36
C LEU A 60 -6.13 -6.69 -0.16
N GLU A 61 -5.19 -7.56 -0.47
CA GLU A 61 -3.76 -7.29 -0.40
C GLU A 61 -3.19 -7.12 -1.80
N TRP A 62 -2.66 -5.94 -2.06
CA TRP A 62 -1.98 -5.65 -3.32
C TRP A 62 -0.49 -5.42 -3.10
N SER A 63 0.31 -6.35 -3.58
CA SER A 63 1.76 -6.37 -3.42
C SER A 63 2.46 -6.10 -4.74
N LEU A 64 3.39 -5.14 -4.74
CA LEU A 64 4.28 -4.87 -5.86
C LEU A 64 5.70 -5.22 -5.42
N LYS A 65 6.49 -5.89 -6.26
CA LYS A 65 7.89 -6.23 -5.91
C LYS A 65 8.86 -5.06 -6.08
N LYS A 66 8.60 -4.23 -7.07
CA LYS A 66 9.42 -3.06 -7.41
C LYS A 66 8.52 -2.00 -8.03
N ILE A 67 8.67 -0.76 -7.56
CA ILE A 67 8.04 0.41 -8.15
C ILE A 67 9.18 1.34 -8.52
N VAL A 68 9.13 1.88 -9.74
CA VAL A 68 10.12 2.84 -10.24
C VAL A 68 9.56 4.25 -10.00
N GLY A 69 10.41 5.23 -9.72
CA GLY A 69 9.96 6.62 -9.65
C GLY A 69 9.34 7.05 -10.98
N GLY A 70 8.22 7.76 -10.94
CA GLY A 70 7.47 8.19 -12.12
C GLY A 70 6.55 7.13 -12.73
N SER A 71 6.43 5.94 -12.14
CA SER A 71 5.47 4.93 -12.61
C SER A 71 4.09 5.11 -11.97
N GLU A 72 3.05 4.70 -12.69
CA GLU A 72 1.69 4.59 -12.19
C GLU A 72 1.25 3.13 -12.22
N HIS A 73 0.61 2.68 -11.15
CA HIS A 73 0.06 1.35 -11.04
C HIS A 73 -1.41 1.45 -10.65
N THR A 74 -2.26 0.65 -11.28
CA THR A 74 -3.70 0.66 -11.02
C THR A 74 -4.17 -0.74 -10.69
N LEU A 75 -4.92 -0.85 -9.59
CA LEU A 75 -5.69 -2.03 -9.22
C LEU A 75 -7.17 -1.67 -9.25
N ARG A 76 -7.96 -2.43 -10.01
CA ARG A 76 -9.41 -2.29 -9.99
C ARG A 76 -10.00 -3.42 -9.16
N ALA A 77 -10.72 -3.08 -8.09
CA ALA A 77 -11.39 -4.03 -7.22
C ALA A 77 -12.91 -3.80 -7.29
N LYS A 78 -13.66 -4.85 -7.56
CA LYS A 78 -15.11 -4.83 -7.62
C LYS A 78 -15.66 -5.66 -6.48
N LEU A 79 -16.35 -4.99 -5.57
CA LEU A 79 -16.96 -5.60 -4.40
C LEU A 79 -18.45 -5.82 -4.71
N THR A 80 -18.91 -7.05 -4.56
CA THR A 80 -20.33 -7.38 -4.68
C THR A 80 -20.82 -7.85 -3.32
N CYS A 81 -21.65 -7.03 -2.66
CA CYS A 81 -22.30 -7.38 -1.40
C CYS A 81 -23.68 -7.98 -1.69
N SER A 82 -24.05 -9.03 -0.97
CA SER A 82 -25.37 -9.67 -1.08
C SER A 82 -26.43 -9.09 -0.14
N GLN A 83 -26.06 -8.18 0.76
CA GLN A 83 -26.96 -7.56 1.73
C GLN A 83 -27.34 -6.15 1.29
N GLU A 84 -28.61 -5.78 1.46
CA GLU A 84 -29.15 -4.45 1.14
C GLU A 84 -28.55 -3.38 2.06
N SER A 85 -27.34 -2.90 1.75
CA SER A 85 -26.75 -1.76 2.42
C SER A 85 -27.48 -0.49 1.97
N HIS A 86 -28.42 -0.01 2.80
CA HIS A 86 -29.16 1.25 2.64
C HIS A 86 -28.29 2.53 2.73
N GLY A 87 -26.98 2.43 2.48
CA GLY A 87 -26.03 3.52 2.62
C GLY A 87 -24.89 3.44 1.61
N ASN A 88 -24.30 4.60 1.32
CA ASN A 88 -23.15 4.76 0.43
C ASN A 88 -22.02 3.77 0.82
N ILE A 89 -21.72 2.77 -0.02
CA ILE A 89 -20.72 1.72 0.28
C ILE A 89 -19.31 2.31 0.52
N THR A 90 -19.04 3.55 0.11
CA THR A 90 -17.85 4.32 0.52
C THR A 90 -17.65 4.39 2.03
N LYS A 91 -18.74 4.36 2.83
CA LYS A 91 -18.64 4.28 4.29
C LYS A 91 -18.28 2.90 4.81
N GLU A 92 -18.51 1.86 4.00
CA GLU A 92 -18.20 0.48 4.36
C GLU A 92 -16.79 0.08 3.97
N ALA A 93 -16.24 0.75 2.94
CA ALA A 93 -14.84 0.64 2.57
C ALA A 93 -13.98 1.35 3.60
N GLY A 94 -13.40 0.56 4.50
CA GLY A 94 -12.51 1.06 5.53
C GLY A 94 -11.22 1.61 4.91
N PRO A 95 -10.35 2.16 5.77
CA PRO A 95 -9.19 2.88 5.31
C PRO A 95 -8.24 1.99 4.50
N VAL A 96 -7.62 2.61 3.50
CA VAL A 96 -6.52 2.03 2.75
C VAL A 96 -5.23 2.22 3.53
N SER A 97 -4.67 1.16 4.07
CA SER A 97 -3.37 1.19 4.74
C SER A 97 -2.25 0.85 3.76
N MET A 98 -1.15 1.59 3.82
CA MET A 98 0.04 1.38 3.00
C MET A 98 1.24 1.07 3.87
N THR A 99 1.96 0.00 3.53
CA THR A 99 3.29 -0.30 4.11
C THR A 99 4.32 -0.08 3.01
N PHE A 100 5.52 0.41 3.28
CA PHE A 100 6.58 0.49 2.26
C PHE A 100 7.96 0.64 2.89
N THR A 101 9.03 0.34 2.14
CA THR A 101 10.40 0.67 2.54
C THR A 101 11.16 1.36 1.41
N ILE A 102 11.70 2.53 1.71
CA ILE A 102 12.49 3.35 0.79
C ILE A 102 13.95 3.40 1.26
N PRO A 103 14.88 2.73 0.57
CA PRO A 103 16.30 2.87 0.83
C PRO A 103 16.79 4.24 0.33
N MET A 104 17.78 4.81 1.03
CA MET A 104 18.49 6.03 0.65
C MET A 104 17.63 7.29 0.51
N TYR A 105 16.37 7.24 0.95
CA TYR A 105 15.47 8.39 1.02
C TYR A 105 15.22 8.79 2.47
N ASN A 106 15.13 10.09 2.72
CA ASN A 106 14.80 10.63 4.02
C ASN A 106 13.75 11.76 3.90
N PRO A 107 12.49 11.51 4.30
CA PRO A 107 11.44 12.52 4.26
C PRO A 107 11.66 13.66 5.27
N SER A 108 12.31 13.38 6.40
CA SER A 108 12.59 14.38 7.45
C SER A 108 13.74 15.33 7.12
N ARG A 109 14.49 15.04 6.04
CA ARG A 109 15.74 15.74 5.66
C ARG A 109 16.84 15.69 6.74
N LEU A 110 16.74 14.81 7.72
CA LEU A 110 17.80 14.59 8.70
C LEU A 110 19.08 14.11 8.00
N GLN A 111 20.21 14.75 8.32
CA GLN A 111 21.50 14.42 7.73
C GLN A 111 22.56 14.20 8.82
N VAL A 112 23.29 13.10 8.70
CA VAL A 112 24.47 12.83 9.54
C VAL A 112 25.62 13.74 9.08
N LYS A 113 26.02 14.69 9.92
CA LYS A 113 27.10 15.65 9.59
C LYS A 113 28.50 15.07 9.83
N TYR A 114 28.70 14.39 10.96
CA TYR A 114 29.99 13.77 11.29
C TYR A 114 29.80 12.57 12.21
N LEU A 115 30.70 11.59 12.09
CA LEU A 115 30.79 10.42 12.97
C LEU A 115 32.16 10.44 13.66
N GLN A 116 32.18 10.81 14.94
CA GLN A 116 33.40 10.86 15.72
C GLN A 116 33.69 9.53 16.40
N ILE A 117 34.93 9.06 16.29
CA ILE A 117 35.41 7.84 16.95
C ILE A 117 36.44 8.25 17.98
N ALA A 118 36.08 8.14 19.26
CA ALA A 118 36.89 8.63 20.37
C ALA A 118 38.20 7.85 20.57
N LYS A 119 38.20 6.54 20.30
CA LYS A 119 39.35 5.66 20.52
C LYS A 119 40.07 5.38 19.20
N LYS A 120 41.12 6.15 18.92
CA LYS A 120 42.02 5.90 17.78
C LYS A 120 43.19 5.05 18.27
N THR A 121 43.19 3.76 17.92
CA THR A 121 44.43 2.96 18.00
C THR A 121 45.32 3.32 16.81
N LYS A 122 46.65 3.44 17.00
CA LYS A 122 47.61 3.84 15.93
C LYS A 122 47.52 2.99 14.65
N THR A 123 46.95 1.79 14.73
CA THR A 123 46.96 0.79 13.65
C THR A 123 45.59 0.54 13.02
N SER A 124 44.49 1.16 13.51
CA SER A 124 43.14 0.86 13.00
C SER A 124 42.34 2.13 12.71
N ASN A 125 41.98 2.31 11.44
CA ASN A 125 40.99 3.30 11.00
C ASN A 125 39.74 2.54 10.50
N PRO A 126 38.67 2.46 11.29
CA PRO A 126 37.50 1.67 10.93
C PRO A 126 36.73 2.30 9.76
N TYR A 127 36.15 1.43 8.94
CA TYR A 127 35.29 1.82 7.83
C TYR A 127 34.00 2.47 8.35
N ARG A 128 33.55 3.55 7.68
CA ARG A 128 32.37 4.33 8.08
C ARG A 128 31.36 4.31 6.94
N TRP A 129 30.12 3.97 7.23
CA TRP A 129 29.02 3.99 6.28
C TRP A 129 27.75 4.53 6.94
N VAL A 130 26.90 5.18 6.13
CA VAL A 130 25.59 5.66 6.53
C VAL A 130 24.60 5.18 5.47
N ARG A 131 23.47 4.64 5.91
CA ARG A 131 22.34 4.33 5.05
C ARG A 131 21.07 4.90 5.67
N TYR A 132 20.25 5.53 4.86
CA TYR A 132 18.90 5.92 5.25
C TYR A 132 17.92 4.83 4.82
N VAL A 133 16.97 4.50 5.68
CA VAL A 133 15.88 3.60 5.38
C VAL A 133 14.62 4.23 5.93
N THR A 134 13.68 4.56 5.04
CA THR A 134 12.36 5.06 5.42
C THR A 134 11.39 3.90 5.37
N GLN A 135 10.68 3.65 6.46
CA GLN A 135 9.62 2.63 6.51
C GLN A 135 8.29 3.30 6.85
N ALA A 136 7.22 2.84 6.22
CA ALA A 136 5.87 3.26 6.58
C ALA A 136 5.31 2.36 7.67
N ASN A 137 5.14 2.91 8.88
CA ASN A 137 4.53 2.20 10.01
C ASN A 137 3.00 2.32 10.02
N SER A 138 2.46 3.51 9.73
CA SER A 138 1.02 3.79 9.75
C SER A 138 0.65 4.82 8.68
N TYR A 139 0.92 4.49 7.41
CA TYR A 139 0.48 5.33 6.30
C TYR A 139 -0.93 4.90 5.90
N VAL A 140 -1.92 5.77 6.07
CA VAL A 140 -3.33 5.43 5.88
C VAL A 140 -4.01 6.51 5.04
N ALA A 141 -4.74 6.10 4.01
CA ALA A 141 -5.61 6.95 3.21
C ALA A 141 -7.08 6.58 3.47
N ARG A 142 -7.94 7.59 3.66
CA ARG A 142 -9.39 7.41 3.71
C ARG A 142 -9.97 7.74 2.34
N ILE A 143 -10.93 6.94 1.91
CA ILE A 143 -11.63 7.03 0.62
C ILE A 143 -13.08 7.46 0.81
#